data_AF-A0A848ZV50-F1
#
_entry.id   AF-A0A848ZV50-F1
#
_cell.length_a   1.000
_cell.length_b   1.000
_cell.length_c   1.000
_cell.angle_alpha   90.00
_cell.angle_beta   90.00
_cell.angle_gamma   90.00
#
_symmetry.space_group_name_H-M   'P 1'
#
loop_
_entity.id
_entity.type
_entity.pdbx_description
1 polymer ?
#
loop_
_entity_poly.entity_id
_entity_poly.type
_entity_poly.pdbx_seq_one_letter_code
_entity_poly.pdbx_strand_id
1 'polypeptide(L)' 'TITDMLFHIINHSTHHRGQISVDLRNNAIEPPVLDYAFYKR' A
#
# COMPACT_ATOMS: atom_id res chain seq x y z
N THR A 1 -1.45 -15.17 16.92
CA THR A 1 -2.71 -15.78 16.46
C THR A 1 -2.81 -15.66 14.93
N ILE A 2 -3.79 -16.30 14.29
CA ILE A 2 -4.05 -16.10 12.85
C ILE A 2 -4.35 -14.62 12.57
N THR A 3 -5.11 -13.97 13.46
CA THR A 3 -5.37 -12.54 13.42
C THR A 3 -4.09 -11.71 13.37
N ASP A 4 -3.12 -11.99 14.25
CA ASP A 4 -1.84 -11.26 14.28
C ASP A 4 -1.04 -11.45 12.99
N MET A 5 -1.04 -12.68 12.44
CA MET A 5 -0.37 -12.96 11.16
C MET A 5 -1.03 -12.20 10.01
N LEU A 6 -2.36 -12.16 9.95
CA LEU A 6 -3.10 -11.41 8.92
C LEU A 6 -2.85 -9.90 9.04
N PHE A 7 -2.85 -9.36 10.26
CA PHE A 7 -2.49 -7.96 10.49
C PHE A 7 -1.08 -7.65 10.03
N HIS A 8 -0.11 -8.52 10.33
CA HIS A 8 1.26 -8.35 9.88
C HIS A 8 1.34 -8.33 8.34
N ILE A 9 0.72 -9.29 7.66
CA ILE A 9 0.74 -9.38 6.19
C ILE A 9 0.14 -8.14 5.53
N ILE A 10 -1.01 -7.66 6.02
CA ILE A 10 -1.68 -6.48 5.46
C ILE A 10 -0.83 -5.22 5.65
N ASN A 11 -0.26 -5.04 6.85
CA ASN A 11 0.60 -3.89 7.16
C ASN A 11 1.90 -3.93 6.35
N HIS A 12 2.53 -5.10 6.24
CA HIS A 12 3.75 -5.29 5.47
C HIS A 12 3.53 -5.01 3.97
N SER A 13 2.42 -5.49 3.41
CA SER A 13 2.02 -5.20 2.03
C SER A 13 1.79 -3.70 1.81
N THR A 14 1.18 -3.01 2.78
CA THR A 14 0.97 -1.55 2.73
C THR A 14 2.30 -0.79 2.77
N HIS A 15 3.25 -1.23 3.60
CA HIS A 15 4.59 -0.63 3.67
C HIS A 15 5.34 -0.72 2.33
N HIS A 16 5.35 -1.89 1.70
CA HIS A 16 5.99 -2.08 0.40
C HIS A 16 5.33 -1.28 -0.73
N ARG A 17 4.01 -1.16 -0.74
CA ARG A 17 3.30 -0.27 -1.68
C ARG A 17 3.70 1.20 -1.48
N GLY A 18 3.96 1.62 -0.25
CA GLY A 18 4.51 2.94 0.08
C GLY A 18 5.89 3.16 -0.52
N GLN A 19 6.80 2.19 -0.37
CA GLN A 19 8.14 2.25 -0.98
C GLN A 19 8.05 2.40 -2.51
N ILE A 20 7.24 1.57 -3.18
CA ILE A 20 7.03 1.66 -4.63
C ILE A 20 6.44 3.02 -5.03
N SER A 21 5.50 3.55 -4.24
CA SER A 21 4.89 4.86 -4.53
C SER A 21 5.91 6.00 -4.45
N VAL A 22 6.85 5.92 -3.51
CA VAL A 22 7.98 6.85 -3.42
C VAL A 22 8.88 6.73 -4.65
N ASP A 23 9.21 5.51 -5.06
CA ASP A 23 10.04 5.26 -6.26
C ASP A 23 9.38 5.79 -7.54
N LEU A 24 8.06 5.63 -7.70
CA LEU A 24 7.32 6.20 -8.82
C LEU A 24 7.42 7.73 -8.85
N ARG A 25 7.20 8.38 -7.70
CA ARG A 25 7.31 9.85 -7.58
C ARG A 25 8.74 10.33 -7.87
N ASN A 26 9.76 9.61 -7.42
CA ASN A 26 11.17 9.91 -7.73
C ASN A 26 11.47 9.84 -9.24
N ASN A 27 10.71 9.04 -9.99
CA ASN A 27 10.79 8.95 -11.45
C ASN A 27 9.77 9.86 -12.17
N ALA A 28 9.15 10.82 -11.46
CA ALA A 28 8.11 11.71 -11.97
C ALA A 28 6.87 10.98 -12.56
N ILE A 29 6.60 9.77 -12.08
CA ILE A 29 5.41 8.97 -12.42
C ILE A 29 4.41 9.12 -11.28
N GLU A 30 3.15 9.47 -11.59
CA GLU A 30 2.10 9.53 -10.57
C GLU A 30 1.73 8.11 -10.12
N PRO A 31 1.85 7.78 -8.82
CA PRO A 31 1.44 6.48 -8.31
C PRO A 31 -0.09 6.30 -8.36
N PRO A 32 -0.57 5.05 -8.48
CA PRO A 32 -2.01 4.77 -8.48
C PRO A 32 -2.66 5.17 -7.16
N VAL A 33 -3.96 5.47 -7.19
CA VAL A 33 -4.75 5.67 -5.96
C VAL A 33 -4.89 4.34 -5.24
N LEU A 34 -4.59 4.32 -3.94
CA LEU A 34 -4.50 3.08 -3.16
C LEU A 34 -5.46 3.04 -1.97
N ASP A 35 -6.23 4.09 -1.76
CA ASP A 35 -7.14 4.25 -0.63
C ASP A 35 -8.37 3.36 -0.74
N TYR A 36 -8.65 2.58 0.31
CA TYR A 36 -9.82 1.71 0.35
C TYR A 36 -11.14 2.48 0.11
N ALA A 37 -11.26 3.70 0.63
CA ALA A 37 -12.45 4.53 0.44
C ALA A 37 -12.72 4.91 -1.02
N PHE A 38 -11.67 5.00 -1.85
CA PHE A 38 -11.79 5.24 -3.28
C PHE A 38 -12.41 4.02 -3.99
N TYR A 39 -11.98 2.81 -3.62
CA TYR A 39 -12.45 1.56 -4.24
C TYR A 39 -13.81 1.07 -3.75
N LYS A 40 -14.20 1.41 -2.52
CA LYS A 40 -15.48 0.97 -1.92
C LYS A 40 -16.68 1.80 -2.40
N ARG A 41 -16.43 2.92 -3.08
CA ARG A 41 -17.46 3.91 -3.43
C ARG A 41 -18.45 3.37 -4.45
#